data_AF-A0A7L4CDX8-F1
#
_entry.id   AF-A0A7L4CDX8-F1
#
_cell.length_a   1.000
_cell.length_b   1.000
_cell.length_c   1.000
_cell.angle_alpha   90.00
_cell.angle_beta   90.00
_cell.angle_gamma   90.00
#
_symmetry.space_group_name_H-M   'P 1'
#
loop_
_entity.id
_entity.type
_entity.pdbx_description
1 polymer ?
#
loop_
_entity_poly.entity_id
_entity_poly.type
_entity_poly.pdbx_seq_one_letter_code
_entity_poly.pdbx_strand_id
1 'polypeptide(L)'
;MAAPMELSCWGGDWGLPSLHPESLTVMAYAKFSGAPLTVNTINNSWRAPKGDVPVLISEDIVISQPAKILNFLRKQKYNADYELSAKQGADTLAYVALLEEKLLPALASIGKYFIMLHTFWVEAENYCSVTKPWFASRIPFPLSLYLPARMSREALNRILLTRGGPPLYSLTEVEAQV
;
A
#
# COMPACT_ATOMS: atom_id res chain seq x y z
N MET A 1 -0.61 27.90 -15.14
CA MET A 1 0.20 27.07 -14.21
C MET A 1 -0.65 25.91 -13.78
N ALA A 2 -0.17 24.67 -13.90
CA ALA A 2 -0.91 23.53 -13.36
C ALA A 2 -0.97 23.65 -11.83
N ALA A 3 -2.11 23.29 -11.24
CA ALA A 3 -2.28 23.33 -9.80
C ALA A 3 -1.24 22.45 -9.08
N PRO A 4 -0.71 22.88 -7.93
CA PRO A 4 0.20 22.04 -7.15
C PRO A 4 -0.55 20.77 -6.70
N MET A 5 -0.02 19.61 -7.08
CA MET A 5 -0.53 18.32 -6.64
C MET A 5 0.36 17.80 -5.51
N GLU A 6 -0.24 17.54 -4.36
CA GLU A 6 0.44 17.01 -3.18
C GLU A 6 0.01 15.56 -2.95
N LEU A 7 0.98 14.66 -2.88
CA LEU A 7 0.77 13.26 -2.58
C LEU A 7 1.24 12.97 -1.16
N SER A 8 0.30 12.58 -0.32
CA SER A 8 0.57 12.13 1.04
C SER A 8 0.82 10.62 1.07
N CYS A 9 2.04 10.22 1.41
CA CYS A 9 2.49 8.82 1.44
C CYS A 9 3.17 8.48 2.76
N TRP A 10 3.27 7.18 3.06
CA TRP A 10 4.16 6.71 4.14
C TRP A 10 5.62 7.01 3.81
N GLY A 11 6.40 7.33 4.84
CA GLY A 11 7.85 7.46 4.70
C GLY A 11 8.50 6.21 4.12
N GLY A 12 9.50 6.40 3.28
CA GLY A 12 10.35 5.33 2.75
C GLY A 12 11.42 4.86 3.72
N ASP A 13 11.99 3.70 3.44
CA ASP A 13 13.25 3.18 4.00
C ASP A 13 13.84 2.11 3.07
N TRP A 14 15.05 1.63 3.34
CA TRP A 14 15.76 0.62 2.53
C TRP A 14 15.96 1.01 1.06
N GLY A 15 16.19 2.30 0.81
CA GLY A 15 16.36 2.85 -0.55
C GLY A 15 15.05 3.01 -1.34
N LEU A 16 13.90 2.67 -0.74
CA LEU A 16 12.59 2.91 -1.34
C LEU A 16 12.03 4.26 -0.89
N PRO A 17 11.31 4.99 -1.78
CA PRO A 17 10.73 6.28 -1.41
C PRO A 17 9.47 6.16 -0.53
N SER A 18 8.79 5.01 -0.56
CA SER A 18 7.69 4.69 0.38
C SER A 18 7.64 3.17 0.60
N LEU A 19 7.26 2.73 1.79
CA LEU A 19 7.13 1.30 2.06
C LEU A 19 5.84 0.70 1.48
N HIS A 20 4.79 1.50 1.25
CA HIS A 20 3.51 0.99 0.76
C HIS A 20 3.50 0.80 -0.75
N PRO A 21 3.01 -0.35 -1.26
CA PRO A 21 3.07 -0.67 -2.69
C PRO A 21 2.17 0.26 -3.48
N GLU A 22 1.01 0.62 -2.94
CA GLU A 22 0.08 1.57 -3.53
C GLU A 22 0.64 2.99 -3.66
N SER A 23 1.40 3.43 -2.65
CA SER A 23 2.10 4.71 -2.69
C SER A 23 3.20 4.65 -3.75
N LEU A 24 3.96 3.55 -3.82
CA LEU A 24 4.98 3.33 -4.85
C LEU A 24 4.38 3.32 -6.26
N THR A 25 3.24 2.67 -6.48
CA THR A 25 2.57 2.64 -7.79
C THR A 25 2.23 4.04 -8.26
N VAL A 26 1.63 4.88 -7.38
CA VAL A 26 1.27 6.26 -7.72
C VAL A 26 2.53 7.10 -7.97
N MET A 27 3.56 6.96 -7.14
CA MET A 27 4.83 7.70 -7.30
C MET A 27 5.58 7.30 -8.58
N ALA A 28 5.61 6.01 -8.91
CA ALA A 28 6.22 5.51 -10.13
C ALA A 28 5.45 6.03 -11.35
N TYR A 29 4.11 5.92 -11.33
CA TYR A 29 3.26 6.43 -12.41
C TYR A 29 3.46 7.93 -12.64
N ALA A 30 3.50 8.70 -11.56
CA ALA A 30 3.79 10.12 -11.58
C ALA A 30 5.14 10.46 -12.25
N LYS A 31 6.19 9.71 -11.87
CA LYS A 31 7.54 9.89 -12.44
C LYS A 31 7.58 9.56 -13.92
N PHE A 32 6.95 8.45 -14.34
CA PHE A 32 6.93 8.05 -15.75
C PHE A 32 6.06 8.97 -16.63
N SER A 33 4.97 9.52 -16.07
CA SER A 33 4.09 10.47 -16.78
C SER A 33 4.60 11.92 -16.76
N GLY A 34 5.69 12.21 -16.04
CA GLY A 34 6.21 13.58 -15.90
C GLY A 34 5.30 14.52 -15.10
N ALA A 35 4.40 13.97 -14.28
CA ALA A 35 3.46 14.77 -13.50
C ALA A 35 4.17 15.53 -12.37
N PRO A 36 3.93 16.86 -12.21
CA PRO A 36 4.53 17.65 -11.15
C PRO A 36 3.83 17.32 -9.82
N LEU A 37 4.40 16.38 -9.07
CA LEU A 37 3.89 15.91 -7.79
C LEU A 37 4.88 16.21 -6.66
N THR A 38 4.38 16.89 -5.64
CA THR A 38 5.10 17.11 -4.38
C THR A 38 4.75 15.98 -3.42
N VAL A 39 5.76 15.29 -2.90
CA VAL A 39 5.55 14.11 -2.05
C VAL A 39 5.73 14.51 -0.60
N ASN A 40 4.64 14.44 0.16
CA ASN A 40 4.63 14.71 1.59
C ASN A 40 4.64 13.37 2.33
N THR A 41 5.74 13.11 3.04
CA THR A 41 5.86 11.92 3.88
C THR A 41 5.13 12.14 5.19
N ILE A 42 4.11 11.31 5.44
CA ILE A 42 3.34 11.32 6.67
C ILE A 42 3.75 10.11 7.51
N ASN A 43 4.21 10.36 8.73
CA ASN A 43 4.53 9.31 9.72
C ASN A 43 3.31 8.96 10.60
N ASN A 44 2.28 9.80 10.61
CA ASN A 44 1.08 9.67 11.42
C ASN A 44 -0.15 9.40 10.55
N SER A 45 -0.41 8.13 10.21
CA SER A 45 -1.60 7.71 9.44
C SER A 45 -2.94 8.11 10.07
N TRP A 46 -2.96 8.43 11.37
CA TRP A 46 -4.14 8.93 12.10
C TRP A 46 -4.67 10.28 11.64
N ARG A 47 -3.85 11.10 10.96
CA ARG A 47 -4.31 12.37 10.36
C ARG A 47 -5.01 12.19 9.01
N ALA A 48 -4.86 11.03 8.36
CA ALA A 48 -5.56 10.77 7.11
C ALA A 48 -7.05 10.50 7.42
N PRO A 49 -8.00 11.16 6.74
CA PRO A 49 -9.44 11.09 7.07
C PRO A 49 -10.05 9.68 7.11
N LYS A 50 -9.40 8.70 6.45
CA LYS A 50 -9.80 7.30 6.41
C LYS A 50 -8.74 6.32 6.93
N GLY A 51 -7.58 6.80 7.39
CA GLY A 51 -6.42 5.94 7.71
C GLY A 51 -5.77 5.25 6.49
N ASP A 52 -6.39 5.34 5.31
CA ASP A 52 -5.88 4.80 4.05
C ASP A 52 -5.04 5.84 3.32
N VAL A 53 -3.75 5.55 3.19
CA VAL A 53 -2.78 6.23 2.33
C VAL A 53 -2.41 5.29 1.19
N PRO A 54 -2.20 5.77 -0.06
CA PRO A 54 -1.91 7.16 -0.43
C PRO A 54 -3.16 8.05 -0.60
N VAL A 55 -3.00 9.34 -0.27
CA VAL A 55 -4.01 10.37 -0.49
C VAL A 55 -3.42 11.46 -1.38
N LEU A 56 -4.10 11.75 -2.49
CA LEU A 56 -3.76 12.90 -3.34
C LEU A 56 -4.62 14.09 -2.93
N ILE A 57 -3.97 15.23 -2.71
CA ILE A 57 -4.60 16.52 -2.48
C ILE A 57 -4.23 17.41 -3.67
N SER A 58 -5.24 17.87 -4.40
CA SER A 58 -5.09 18.82 -5.49
C SER A 58 -6.15 19.89 -5.31
N GLU A 59 -5.74 21.12 -5.03
CA GLU A 59 -6.65 22.21 -4.66
C GLU A 59 -7.58 21.77 -3.52
N ASP A 60 -8.89 21.63 -3.78
CA ASP A 60 -9.92 21.21 -2.82
C ASP A 60 -10.34 19.73 -2.95
N ILE A 61 -9.70 18.98 -3.86
CA ILE A 61 -10.06 17.58 -4.11
C ILE A 61 -9.14 16.66 -3.32
N VAL A 62 -9.71 15.94 -2.36
CA VAL A 62 -9.04 14.88 -1.62
C VAL A 62 -9.43 13.52 -2.22
N ILE A 63 -8.49 12.88 -2.91
CA ILE A 63 -8.71 11.56 -3.54
C ILE A 63 -7.96 10.51 -2.74
N SER A 64 -8.72 9.65 -2.06
CA SER A 64 -8.23 8.41 -1.48
C SER A 64 -8.44 7.25 -2.48
N GLN A 65 -7.46 6.35 -2.60
CA GLN A 65 -7.38 5.15 -3.47
C GLN A 65 -6.52 5.34 -4.74
N PRO A 66 -5.49 4.48 -4.97
CA PRO A 66 -4.60 4.59 -6.12
C PRO A 66 -5.32 4.56 -7.47
N ALA A 67 -6.28 3.66 -7.67
CA ALA A 67 -7.01 3.58 -8.93
C ALA A 67 -7.73 4.90 -9.28
N LYS A 68 -8.29 5.58 -8.26
CA LYS A 68 -8.93 6.88 -8.45
C LYS A 68 -7.91 7.98 -8.71
N ILE A 69 -6.77 7.94 -8.02
CA ILE A 69 -5.65 8.86 -8.23
C ILE A 69 -5.10 8.75 -9.66
N LEU A 70 -4.86 7.52 -10.14
CA LEU A 70 -4.41 7.25 -11.50
C LEU A 70 -5.43 7.76 -12.54
N ASN A 71 -6.72 7.51 -12.32
CA ASN A 71 -7.78 8.03 -13.19
C ASN A 71 -7.84 9.57 -13.18
N PHE A 72 -7.55 10.21 -12.05
CA PHE A 72 -7.45 11.66 -11.98
C PHE A 72 -6.24 12.19 -12.78
N LEU A 73 -5.07 11.58 -12.63
CA LEU A 73 -3.87 11.94 -13.39
C LEU A 73 -4.09 11.78 -14.90
N ARG A 74 -4.74 10.69 -15.32
CA ARG A 74 -5.15 10.46 -16.72
C ARG A 74 -6.04 11.58 -17.26
N LYS A 75 -7.01 12.06 -16.46
CA LYS A 75 -7.89 13.19 -16.84
C LYS A 75 -7.12 14.51 -16.98
N GLN A 76 -6.08 14.70 -16.16
CA GLN A 76 -5.20 15.88 -16.18
C GLN A 76 -4.15 15.84 -17.31
N LYS A 77 -4.31 14.95 -18.30
CA LYS A 77 -3.39 14.71 -19.42
C LYS A 77 -2.03 14.11 -19.04
N TYR A 78 -1.88 13.61 -17.83
CA TYR A 78 -0.70 12.84 -17.40
C TYR A 78 -1.00 11.35 -17.59
N ASN A 79 -1.06 10.91 -18.85
CA ASN A 79 -1.21 9.50 -19.17
C ASN A 79 0.08 8.93 -19.76
N ALA A 80 0.58 7.86 -19.17
CA ALA A 80 1.72 7.12 -19.71
C ALA A 80 1.34 6.25 -20.93
N ASP A 81 0.04 6.00 -21.13
CA ASP A 81 -0.47 5.00 -22.09
C ASP A 81 -0.94 5.62 -23.43
N TYR A 82 -0.59 6.88 -23.74
CA TYR A 82 -1.12 7.58 -24.93
C TYR A 82 -0.78 6.91 -26.28
N GLU A 83 0.31 6.15 -26.34
CA GLU A 83 0.81 5.53 -27.57
C GLU A 83 0.42 4.05 -27.69
N LEU A 84 -0.36 3.51 -26.74
CA LEU A 84 -0.70 2.08 -26.76
C LEU A 84 -1.77 1.75 -27.80
N SER A 85 -1.50 0.71 -28.59
CA SER A 85 -2.52 0.07 -29.44
C SER A 85 -3.54 -0.70 -28.60
N ALA A 86 -4.74 -0.94 -29.13
CA ALA A 86 -5.78 -1.70 -28.45
C ALA A 86 -5.33 -3.12 -28.02
N LYS A 87 -4.43 -3.74 -28.78
CA LYS A 87 -3.85 -5.05 -28.43
C LYS A 87 -2.94 -4.95 -27.20
N GLN A 88 -2.03 -3.98 -27.21
CA GLN A 88 -1.15 -3.73 -26.07
C GLN A 88 -1.93 -3.30 -24.82
N GLY A 89 -3.05 -2.58 -24.99
CA GLY A 89 -3.97 -2.25 -23.89
C GLY A 89 -4.59 -3.51 -23.25
N ALA A 90 -4.97 -4.50 -24.07
CA ALA A 90 -5.46 -5.77 -23.57
C ALA A 90 -4.34 -6.57 -22.88
N ASP A 91 -3.13 -6.58 -23.44
CA ASP A 91 -1.99 -7.28 -22.87
C ASP A 91 -1.57 -6.66 -21.52
N THR A 92 -1.54 -5.33 -21.41
CA THR A 92 -1.24 -4.66 -20.13
C THR A 92 -2.27 -4.97 -19.05
N LEU A 93 -3.56 -4.99 -19.39
CA LEU A 93 -4.61 -5.42 -18.47
C LEU A 93 -4.42 -6.88 -18.07
N ALA A 94 -4.11 -7.75 -19.02
CA ALA A 94 -3.83 -9.17 -18.75
C ALA A 94 -2.60 -9.34 -17.84
N TYR A 95 -1.55 -8.53 -18.00
CA TYR A 95 -0.39 -8.56 -17.10
C TYR A 95 -0.70 -8.00 -15.72
N VAL A 96 -1.48 -6.92 -15.61
CA VAL A 96 -1.94 -6.41 -14.30
C VAL A 96 -2.77 -7.49 -13.60
N ALA A 97 -3.73 -8.09 -14.30
CA ALA A 97 -4.54 -9.18 -13.79
C ALA A 97 -3.70 -10.40 -13.44
N LEU A 98 -2.65 -10.74 -14.22
CA LEU A 98 -1.73 -11.83 -13.89
C LEU A 98 -0.88 -11.50 -12.66
N LEU A 99 -0.37 -10.27 -12.53
CA LEU A 99 0.42 -9.86 -11.37
C LEU A 99 -0.45 -9.89 -10.12
N GLU A 100 -1.67 -9.38 -10.21
CA GLU A 100 -2.68 -9.57 -9.19
C GLU A 100 -2.93 -11.07 -8.97
N GLU A 101 -3.38 -11.85 -9.95
CA GLU A 101 -3.71 -13.26 -9.78
C GLU A 101 -2.55 -14.24 -9.57
N LYS A 102 -1.27 -13.87 -9.70
CA LYS A 102 -0.12 -14.79 -9.48
C LYS A 102 0.77 -14.35 -8.34
N LEU A 103 0.97 -13.05 -8.14
CA LEU A 103 1.53 -12.58 -6.89
C LEU A 103 0.50 -12.60 -5.76
N LEU A 104 -0.81 -12.46 -6.00
CA LEU A 104 -1.80 -12.56 -4.92
C LEU A 104 -2.14 -13.97 -4.44
N PRO A 105 -1.96 -15.12 -5.13
CA PRO A 105 -2.27 -16.45 -4.56
C PRO A 105 -1.11 -17.26 -4.00
N ALA A 106 0.16 -16.88 -4.17
CA ALA A 106 1.17 -17.19 -3.13
C ALA A 106 0.79 -16.56 -1.78
N LEU A 107 -0.21 -15.67 -1.83
CA LEU A 107 -0.65 -14.68 -0.88
C LEU A 107 -2.21 -14.67 -0.79
N ALA A 108 -2.80 -15.83 -1.07
CA ALA A 108 -4.19 -16.25 -0.97
C ALA A 108 -5.32 -15.18 -0.87
N SER A 109 -5.98 -14.94 -2.02
CA SER A 109 -7.39 -14.56 -2.28
C SER A 109 -8.11 -13.48 -1.43
N ILE A 110 -8.43 -12.36 -2.11
CA ILE A 110 -9.31 -11.23 -1.72
C ILE A 110 -8.79 -10.39 -0.54
N GLY A 111 -7.96 -9.38 -0.88
CA GLY A 111 -7.70 -8.30 0.06
C GLY A 111 -6.46 -7.44 -0.19
N LYS A 112 -6.31 -6.88 -1.39
CA LYS A 112 -5.63 -5.61 -1.74
C LYS A 112 -4.18 -5.32 -1.27
N TYR A 113 -3.55 -6.07 -0.37
CA TYR A 113 -2.24 -5.72 0.20
C TYR A 113 -1.38 -6.91 0.64
N PHE A 114 -1.63 -8.11 0.10
CA PHE A 114 -1.16 -9.33 0.76
C PHE A 114 0.34 -9.59 0.59
N ILE A 115 0.99 -9.22 -0.53
CA ILE A 115 2.43 -9.50 -0.80
C ILE A 115 3.36 -8.99 0.31
N MET A 116 3.07 -7.80 0.82
CA MET A 116 3.85 -7.24 1.93
C MET A 116 3.42 -7.79 3.28
N LEU A 117 2.15 -8.17 3.45
CA LEU A 117 1.67 -8.66 4.73
C LEU A 117 2.34 -9.99 5.13
N HIS A 118 2.60 -10.89 4.18
CA HIS A 118 3.24 -12.17 4.52
C HIS A 118 4.71 -12.02 4.93
N THR A 119 5.55 -11.40 4.10
CA THR A 119 6.98 -11.26 4.43
C THR A 119 7.23 -10.30 5.59
N PHE A 120 6.45 -9.22 5.75
CA PHE A 120 6.67 -8.26 6.84
C PHE A 120 6.01 -8.68 8.16
N TRP A 121 4.91 -9.44 8.14
CA TRP A 121 4.07 -9.64 9.33
C TRP A 121 3.78 -11.09 9.71
N VAL A 122 4.13 -12.06 8.86
CA VAL A 122 3.93 -13.50 9.14
C VAL A 122 5.25 -14.18 9.47
N GLU A 123 6.34 -13.78 8.82
CA GLU A 123 7.65 -14.30 9.15
C GLU A 123 8.16 -13.66 10.44
N ALA A 124 8.25 -14.48 11.48
CA ALA A 124 8.57 -14.09 12.85
C ALA A 124 9.87 -13.33 13.00
N GLU A 125 10.92 -13.84 12.37
CA GLU A 125 12.25 -13.28 12.45
C GLU A 125 12.28 -11.88 11.83
N ASN A 126 11.65 -11.71 10.66
CA ASN A 126 11.58 -10.43 9.98
C ASN A 126 10.64 -9.44 10.70
N TYR A 127 9.52 -9.93 11.22
CA TYR A 127 8.57 -9.09 11.96
C TYR A 127 9.20 -8.52 13.24
N CYS A 128 9.86 -9.36 14.04
CA CYS A 128 10.45 -8.95 15.31
C CYS A 128 11.70 -8.08 15.12
N SER A 129 12.55 -8.40 14.13
CA SER A 129 13.82 -7.69 13.94
C SER A 129 13.70 -6.41 13.11
N VAL A 130 12.81 -6.38 12.12
CA VAL A 130 12.75 -5.30 11.12
C VAL A 130 11.43 -4.54 11.19
N THR A 131 10.30 -5.22 11.01
CA THR A 131 9.00 -4.56 10.82
C THR A 131 8.52 -3.84 12.09
N LYS A 132 8.45 -4.54 13.22
CA LYS A 132 7.91 -4.00 14.47
C LYS A 132 8.71 -2.80 14.99
N PRO A 133 10.06 -2.84 15.07
CA PRO A 133 10.85 -1.68 15.51
C PRO A 133 10.69 -0.48 14.57
N TRP A 134 10.65 -0.74 13.25
CA TRP A 134 10.50 0.32 12.25
C TRP A 134 9.17 1.06 12.37
N PHE A 135 8.05 0.33 12.43
CA PHE A 135 6.74 0.95 12.60
C PHE A 135 6.59 1.60 13.98
N ALA A 136 7.11 0.96 15.04
CA ALA A 136 7.07 1.51 16.39
C ALA A 136 7.86 2.83 16.53
N SER A 137 8.94 3.00 15.77
CA SER A 137 9.74 4.24 15.78
C SER A 137 9.01 5.44 15.14
N ARG A 138 8.08 5.19 14.21
CA ARG A 138 7.38 6.24 13.44
C ARG A 138 6.04 6.62 14.02
N ILE A 139 5.48 5.78 14.91
CA ILE A 139 4.19 5.99 15.55
C ILE A 139 4.43 6.48 16.99
N PRO A 140 3.76 7.53 17.45
CA PRO A 140 3.90 7.98 18.83
C PRO A 140 3.30 6.98 19.82
N PHE A 141 3.90 6.89 21.00
CA PHE A 141 3.33 6.20 22.14
C PHE A 141 1.94 6.81 22.48
N PRO A 142 0.90 6.00 22.80
CA PRO A 142 0.93 4.55 23.07
C PRO A 142 0.65 3.66 21.86
N LEU A 143 0.31 4.24 20.71
CA LEU A 143 -0.19 3.50 19.54
C LEU A 143 0.91 2.65 18.88
N SER A 144 2.18 2.98 19.10
CA SER A 144 3.33 2.18 18.62
C SER A 144 3.33 0.72 19.11
N LEU A 145 2.74 0.45 20.29
CA LEU A 145 2.66 -0.91 20.85
C LEU A 145 1.47 -1.71 20.28
N TYR A 146 0.37 -1.02 19.99
CA TYR A 146 -0.88 -1.64 19.59
C TYR A 146 -1.02 -1.79 18.08
N LEU A 147 -0.63 -0.77 17.31
CA LEU A 147 -0.89 -0.72 15.87
C LEU A 147 -0.17 -1.83 15.09
N PRO A 148 1.13 -2.09 15.32
CA PRO A 148 1.81 -3.19 14.62
C PRO A 148 1.17 -4.56 14.94
N ALA A 149 0.84 -4.82 16.20
CA ALA A 149 0.18 -6.06 16.61
C ALA A 149 -1.22 -6.22 16.00
N ARG A 150 -1.96 -5.12 15.83
CA ARG A 150 -3.26 -5.14 15.15
C ARG A 150 -3.10 -5.47 13.66
N MET A 151 -2.09 -4.89 13.00
CA MET A 151 -1.81 -5.11 11.59
C MET A 151 -1.31 -6.53 11.30
N SER A 152 -0.46 -7.11 12.17
CA SER A 152 -0.04 -8.51 12.05
C SER A 152 -1.22 -9.48 12.19
N ARG A 153 -2.10 -9.24 13.17
CA ARG A 153 -3.30 -10.07 13.36
C ARG A 153 -4.23 -10.01 12.15
N GLU A 154 -4.43 -8.83 11.58
CA GLU A 154 -5.27 -8.67 10.39
C GLU A 154 -4.67 -9.38 9.17
N ALA A 155 -3.35 -9.36 9.02
CA ALA A 155 -2.63 -10.13 8.00
C ALA A 155 -2.86 -11.63 8.16
N LEU A 156 -2.60 -12.17 9.37
CA LEU A 156 -2.74 -13.58 9.67
C LEU A 156 -4.18 -14.08 9.51
N ASN A 157 -5.16 -13.30 9.97
CA ASN A 157 -6.57 -13.65 9.82
C ASN A 157 -6.96 -13.75 8.35
N ARG A 158 -6.46 -12.86 7.48
CA ARG A 158 -6.70 -12.95 6.04
C ARG A 158 -6.07 -14.21 5.44
N ILE A 159 -4.84 -14.55 5.82
CA ILE A 159 -4.18 -15.79 5.37
C ILE A 159 -4.96 -17.04 5.79
N LEU A 160 -5.38 -17.08 7.06
CA LEU A 160 -6.12 -18.20 7.62
C LEU A 160 -7.48 -18.37 6.96
N LEU A 161 -8.21 -17.26 6.75
CA LEU A 161 -9.50 -17.28 6.06
C LEU A 161 -9.36 -17.87 4.65
N THR A 162 -8.30 -17.55 3.91
CA THR A 162 -8.10 -18.13 2.59
C THR A 162 -7.65 -19.59 2.61
N ARG A 163 -6.93 -20.01 3.65
CA ARG A 163 -6.61 -21.43 3.89
C ARG A 163 -7.79 -22.23 4.46
N GLY A 164 -8.95 -21.60 4.68
CA GLY A 164 -10.14 -22.23 5.24
C GLY A 164 -10.06 -22.48 6.76
N GLY A 165 -9.12 -21.82 7.45
CA GLY A 165 -8.96 -21.90 8.91
C GLY A 165 -9.80 -20.86 9.66
N PRO A 166 -10.07 -21.08 10.96
CA PRO A 166 -10.74 -20.09 11.80
C PRO A 166 -9.85 -18.85 12.02
N PRO A 167 -10.42 -17.63 12.12
CA PRO A 167 -9.65 -16.43 12.44
C PRO A 167 -9.12 -16.48 13.88
N LEU A 168 -7.94 -15.91 14.11
CA LEU A 168 -7.33 -15.77 15.44
C LEU A 168 -7.94 -14.57 16.16
N TYR A 169 -8.30 -14.77 17.43
CA TYR A 169 -8.97 -13.76 18.22
C TYR A 169 -8.04 -13.15 19.28
N SER A 170 -7.07 -13.92 19.80
CA SER A 170 -6.15 -13.47 20.85
C SER A 170 -4.77 -13.06 20.33
N LEU A 171 -4.13 -12.12 21.04
CA LEU A 171 -2.75 -11.69 20.74
C LEU A 171 -1.75 -12.82 20.97
N THR A 172 -1.99 -13.69 21.96
CA THR A 172 -1.16 -14.85 22.28
C THR A 172 -1.20 -15.90 21.19
N GLU A 173 -2.33 -16.10 20.52
CA GLU A 173 -2.43 -17.01 19.36
C GLU A 173 -1.67 -16.46 18.14
N VAL A 174 -1.66 -15.14 17.98
CA VAL A 174 -0.90 -14.45 16.93
C VAL A 174 0.59 -14.56 17.19
N GLU A 175 1.04 -14.30 18.42
CA GLU A 175 2.44 -14.45 18.84
C GLU A 175 2.91 -15.92 18.87
N ALA A 176 2.00 -16.90 18.97
CA ALA A 176 2.35 -18.32 18.87
C ALA A 176 2.54 -18.81 17.42
N GLN A 177 2.03 -18.08 16.43
CA GLN A 177 2.17 -18.39 15.00
C GLN A 177 3.25 -17.56 14.30
N VAL A 178 3.72 -16.51 14.98
CA VAL A 178 4.82 -15.63 14.57
C VAL A 178 5.99 -15.99 15.48
#